data_AF-A0A0G0JDE6-F1
#
_entry.id   AF-A0A0G0JDE6-F1
#
_cell.length_a   1.000
_cell.length_b   1.000
_cell.length_c   1.000
_cell.angle_alpha   90.00
_cell.angle_beta   90.00
_cell.angle_gamma   90.00
#
_symmetry.space_group_name_H-M   'P 1'
#
loop_
_entity.id
_entity.type
_entity.pdbx_description
1 polymer ?
#
loop_
_entity_poly.entity_id
_entity_poly.type
_entity_poly.pdbx_seq_one_letter_code
_entity_poly.pdbx_strand_id
1 'polypeptide(L)'
;MGLPGTIWYLVVFLPRILYTLFCSMKKIGRFILIFLFLILIPAMAYFVMESSGASVNTPQEKVIYNLPYPGILSDHPLYFVKIIRDRLTEFLTRDNVKKAQLYLLYSDKRVAMAMTLAKKGKSQPAIEAFSKGEKYFLKIPDLLRAAKEQGGPAPSSFVETLKLSNAKHTELIGELMKTLPEGNQSGINGLLKLNLEIKKLLETLP
;
A
#
# COMPACT_ATOMS: atom_id res chain seq x y z
N MET A 1 -63.59 8.78 54.97
CA MET A 1 -62.56 7.79 54.60
C MET A 1 -62.69 7.50 53.11
N GLY A 2 -61.85 8.13 52.31
CA GLY A 2 -61.92 8.19 50.84
C GLY A 2 -61.11 9.41 50.41
N LEU A 3 -60.28 9.41 49.37
CA LEU A 3 -60.01 8.44 48.33
C LEU A 3 -58.48 8.44 48.04
N PRO A 4 -57.98 7.33 47.49
CA PRO A 4 -56.65 7.16 46.94
C PRO A 4 -56.60 7.80 45.53
N GLY A 5 -55.41 8.16 45.04
CA GLY A 5 -55.33 8.54 43.62
C GLY A 5 -53.99 9.05 43.13
N THR A 6 -53.14 9.58 43.98
CA THR A 6 -51.91 10.25 43.50
C THR A 6 -50.73 9.30 43.30
N ILE A 7 -50.68 8.17 44.02
CA ILE A 7 -49.55 7.23 43.96
C ILE A 7 -49.63 6.31 42.73
N TRP A 8 -50.83 6.09 42.17
CA TRP A 8 -51.02 5.18 41.03
C TRP A 8 -50.52 5.76 39.69
N TYR A 9 -50.54 7.09 39.53
CA TYR A 9 -50.09 7.73 38.29
C TYR A 9 -48.56 7.66 38.10
N LEU A 10 -47.76 7.76 39.16
CA LEU A 10 -46.30 7.72 39.04
C LEU A 10 -45.75 6.34 38.65
N VAL A 11 -46.35 5.26 39.15
CA VAL A 11 -45.86 3.89 38.92
C VAL A 11 -46.18 3.38 37.51
N VAL A 12 -47.28 3.83 36.91
CA VAL A 12 -47.71 3.36 35.57
C VAL A 12 -47.18 4.24 34.44
N PHE A 13 -46.96 5.54 34.67
CA PHE A 13 -46.60 6.48 33.60
C PHE A 13 -45.09 6.52 33.29
N LEU A 14 -44.23 6.35 34.30
CA LEU A 14 -42.76 6.31 34.14
C LEU A 14 -42.25 5.16 33.22
N PRO A 15 -42.70 3.89 33.34
CA PRO A 15 -42.23 2.82 32.46
C PRO A 15 -42.70 2.99 31.00
N ARG A 16 -43.82 3.68 30.76
CA ARG A 16 -44.36 3.94 29.41
C ARG A 16 -43.59 5.01 28.64
N ILE A 17 -43.07 6.02 29.33
CA ILE A 17 -42.19 7.06 28.75
C ILE A 17 -40.78 6.49 28.46
N LEU A 18 -40.27 5.64 29.36
CA LEU A 18 -38.96 5.00 29.17
C LEU A 18 -38.97 4.02 27.97
N TYR A 19 -40.05 3.24 27.79
CA TYR A 19 -40.21 2.34 26.65
C TYR A 19 -40.35 3.06 25.30
N THR A 20 -41.01 4.23 25.26
CA THR A 20 -41.16 5.02 24.04
C THR A 20 -39.86 5.71 23.62
N LEU A 21 -39.04 6.16 24.57
CA LEU A 21 -37.68 6.66 24.31
C LEU A 21 -36.74 5.54 23.81
N PHE A 22 -36.78 4.36 24.43
CA PHE A 22 -35.97 3.21 23.99
C PHE A 22 -36.40 2.69 22.60
N CYS A 23 -37.69 2.77 22.26
CA CYS A 23 -38.23 2.40 20.95
C CYS A 23 -37.82 3.40 19.83
N SER A 24 -37.66 4.70 20.16
CA SER A 24 -37.25 5.73 19.20
C SER A 24 -35.77 5.60 18.77
N MET A 25 -34.89 5.20 19.70
CA MET A 25 -33.45 4.99 19.43
C MET A 25 -33.17 3.86 18.43
N LYS A 26 -34.00 2.81 18.40
CA LYS A 26 -33.88 1.71 17.44
C LYS A 26 -34.29 2.11 16.01
N LYS A 27 -35.20 3.09 15.88
CA LYS A 27 -35.60 3.67 14.59
C LYS A 27 -34.52 4.61 14.07
N ILE A 28 -33.96 5.47 14.93
CA ILE A 28 -32.81 6.34 14.60
C ILE A 28 -31.60 5.51 14.14
N GLY A 29 -31.27 4.43 14.85
CA GLY A 29 -30.16 3.55 14.45
C GLY A 29 -30.36 2.91 13.07
N ARG A 30 -31.60 2.59 12.70
CA ARG A 30 -31.94 2.04 11.38
C ARG A 30 -31.79 3.10 10.28
N PHE A 31 -32.13 4.36 10.56
CA PHE A 31 -31.90 5.47 9.61
C PHE A 31 -30.41 5.79 9.43
N ILE A 32 -29.61 5.78 10.51
CA ILE A 32 -28.16 5.99 10.43
C ILE A 32 -27.49 4.90 9.59
N LEU A 33 -27.92 3.64 9.74
CA LEU A 33 -27.38 2.51 8.98
C LEU A 33 -27.72 2.60 7.48
N ILE A 34 -28.94 3.04 7.15
CA ILE A 34 -29.36 3.28 5.75
C ILE A 34 -28.57 4.46 5.15
N PHE A 35 -28.39 5.55 5.89
CA PHE A 35 -27.63 6.72 5.45
C PHE A 35 -26.15 6.39 5.20
N LEU A 36 -25.55 5.58 6.08
CA LEU A 36 -24.19 5.07 5.90
C LEU A 36 -24.07 4.24 4.61
N PHE A 37 -25.05 3.37 4.34
CA PHE A 37 -25.07 2.54 3.14
C PHE A 37 -25.29 3.37 1.86
N LEU A 38 -26.12 4.42 1.92
CA LEU A 38 -26.41 5.33 0.81
C LEU A 38 -25.18 6.15 0.39
N ILE A 39 -24.28 6.45 1.33
CA ILE A 39 -23.01 7.14 1.04
C ILE A 39 -21.94 6.16 0.53
N LEU A 40 -21.92 4.92 1.02
CA LEU A 40 -20.92 3.91 0.66
C LEU A 40 -21.07 3.38 -0.78
N ILE A 41 -22.29 3.21 -1.28
CA ILE A 41 -22.54 2.67 -2.63
C ILE A 41 -21.98 3.56 -3.76
N PRO A 42 -22.25 4.89 -3.82
CA PRO A 42 -21.71 5.73 -4.88
C PRO A 42 -20.18 5.86 -4.81
N ALA A 43 -19.56 5.80 -3.63
CA ALA A 43 -18.10 5.81 -3.48
C ALA A 43 -17.41 4.63 -4.19
N MET A 44 -18.03 3.44 -4.19
CA MET A 44 -17.51 2.27 -4.90
C MET A 44 -17.60 2.42 -6.43
N ALA A 45 -18.60 3.14 -6.95
CA ALA A 45 -18.75 3.37 -8.39
C ALA A 45 -17.65 4.28 -8.96
N TYR A 46 -17.21 5.30 -8.20
CA TYR A 46 -16.07 6.14 -8.58
C TYR A 46 -14.76 5.35 -8.61
N PHE A 47 -14.57 4.38 -7.71
CA PHE A 47 -13.36 3.54 -7.67
C PHE A 47 -13.23 2.61 -8.89
N VAL A 48 -14.35 2.11 -9.43
CA VAL A 48 -14.35 1.21 -10.60
C VAL A 48 -14.00 1.96 -11.88
N MET A 49 -14.44 3.21 -12.04
CA MET A 49 -14.25 3.97 -13.28
C MET A 49 -12.81 4.48 -13.48
N GLU A 50 -12.04 4.66 -12.40
CA GLU A 50 -10.62 5.07 -12.49
C GLU A 50 -9.67 3.92 -12.86
N SER A 51 -10.18 2.68 -12.96
CA SER A 51 -9.38 1.49 -13.34
C SER A 51 -9.27 1.25 -14.85
N SER A 52 -10.04 1.97 -15.69
CA SER A 52 -10.09 1.77 -17.14
C SER A 52 -9.37 2.86 -17.93
N GLY A 53 -8.08 3.09 -17.61
CA GLY A 53 -7.16 3.86 -18.45
C GLY A 53 -6.45 2.97 -19.47
N ALA A 54 -7.13 2.61 -20.57
CA ALA A 54 -6.49 1.93 -21.69
C ALA A 54 -5.74 2.94 -22.57
N SER A 55 -4.42 3.00 -22.41
CA SER A 55 -3.48 3.64 -23.34
C SER A 55 -2.69 2.54 -24.04
N VAL A 56 -2.97 2.34 -25.33
CA VAL A 56 -2.18 1.53 -26.26
C VAL A 56 -1.31 2.49 -27.05
N ASN A 57 0.01 2.35 -26.95
CA ASN A 57 0.98 2.80 -27.96
C ASN A 57 2.30 2.02 -27.82
N THR A 58 2.59 1.23 -28.87
CA THR A 58 3.89 0.66 -29.28
C THR A 58 4.51 -0.46 -28.41
N PRO A 59 4.93 -1.60 -29.03
CA PRO A 59 5.55 -2.70 -28.30
C PRO A 59 6.99 -2.36 -27.96
N GLN A 60 7.19 -1.69 -26.82
CA GLN A 60 8.30 -2.11 -25.96
C GLN A 60 7.83 -3.41 -25.29
N GLU A 61 8.70 -4.41 -25.16
CA GLU A 61 8.41 -5.64 -24.45
C GLU A 61 7.99 -5.30 -23.02
N LYS A 62 6.68 -5.11 -22.84
CA LYS A 62 6.09 -4.58 -21.61
C LYS A 62 6.18 -5.70 -20.60
N VAL A 63 6.96 -5.48 -19.55
CA VAL A 63 7.09 -6.48 -18.50
C VAL A 63 5.72 -6.57 -17.80
N ILE A 64 5.08 -7.74 -17.91
CA ILE A 64 3.79 -8.03 -17.31
C ILE A 64 4.03 -8.30 -15.82
N TYR A 65 4.09 -7.21 -15.04
CA TYR A 65 4.20 -7.25 -13.60
C TYR A 65 3.41 -6.08 -13.01
N ASN A 66 2.45 -6.37 -12.13
CA ASN A 66 1.61 -5.34 -11.52
C ASN A 66 2.22 -4.88 -10.20
N LEU A 67 2.56 -3.59 -10.12
CA LEU A 67 3.13 -3.02 -8.89
C LEU A 67 2.02 -2.81 -7.84
N PRO A 68 2.30 -3.09 -6.56
CA PRO A 68 1.42 -2.75 -5.46
C PRO A 68 1.24 -1.24 -5.33
N TYR A 69 0.02 -0.84 -4.99
CA TYR A 69 -0.31 0.58 -4.82
C TYR A 69 0.50 1.23 -3.68
N PRO A 70 1.07 2.44 -3.88
CA PRO A 70 1.96 3.08 -2.92
C PRO A 70 1.26 3.57 -1.65
N GLY A 71 -0.05 3.83 -1.71
CA GLY A 71 -0.82 4.38 -0.60
C GLY A 71 -0.40 5.82 -0.27
N ILE A 72 0.02 6.05 0.97
CA ILE A 72 0.44 7.38 1.46
C ILE A 72 1.81 7.76 0.87
N LEU A 73 1.87 8.93 0.22
CA LEU A 73 3.08 9.55 -0.32
C LEU A 73 3.92 10.22 0.77
N SER A 74 5.19 10.50 0.47
CA SER A 74 6.13 11.19 1.36
C SER A 74 5.75 12.63 1.71
N ASP A 75 4.78 13.22 1.02
CA ASP A 75 4.37 14.62 1.20
C ASP A 75 3.34 14.84 2.32
N HIS A 76 2.73 13.77 2.84
CA HIS A 76 1.62 13.88 3.78
C HIS A 76 2.11 13.69 5.22
N PRO A 77 1.60 14.43 6.23
CA PRO A 77 2.02 14.27 7.64
C PRO A 77 1.82 12.84 8.19
N LEU A 78 0.78 12.13 7.73
CA LEU A 78 0.54 10.73 8.10
C LEU A 78 1.59 9.74 7.55
N TYR A 79 2.54 10.18 6.71
CA TYR A 79 3.64 9.34 6.23
C TYR A 79 4.52 8.83 7.38
N PHE A 80 4.65 9.60 8.46
CA PHE A 80 5.40 9.19 9.65
C PHE A 80 4.84 7.90 10.28
N VAL A 81 3.51 7.77 10.39
CA VAL A 81 2.86 6.58 10.95
C VAL A 81 3.16 5.35 10.08
N LYS A 82 3.16 5.52 8.76
CA LYS A 82 3.56 4.47 7.81
C LYS A 82 4.99 4.01 8.05
N ILE A 83 5.94 4.94 8.22
CA ILE A 83 7.35 4.60 8.50
C ILE A 83 7.47 3.80 9.79
N ILE A 84 6.78 4.19 10.86
CA ILE A 84 6.80 3.47 12.14
C ILE A 84 6.30 2.05 11.96
N ARG A 85 5.13 1.88 11.32
CA ARG A 85 4.57 0.56 11.03
C ARG A 85 5.57 -0.27 10.23
N ASP A 86 6.16 0.28 9.17
CA ASP A 86 7.07 -0.45 8.30
C ASP A 86 8.30 -0.94 9.06
N ARG A 87 8.86 -0.09 9.95
CA ARG A 87 9.98 -0.44 10.84
C ARG A 87 9.61 -1.49 11.87
N LEU A 88 8.42 -1.41 12.46
CA LEU A 88 7.92 -2.41 13.41
C LEU A 88 7.76 -3.77 12.74
N THR A 89 7.16 -3.83 11.55
CA THR A 89 7.02 -5.07 10.80
C THR A 89 8.38 -5.65 10.37
N GLU A 90 9.33 -4.81 9.94
CA GLU A 90 10.70 -5.23 9.62
C GLU A 90 11.42 -5.83 10.84
N PHE A 91 11.20 -5.26 12.03
CA PHE A 91 11.79 -5.74 13.28
C PHE A 91 11.16 -7.04 13.77
N LEU A 92 9.83 -7.18 13.65
CA LEU A 92 9.10 -8.37 14.08
C LEU A 92 9.34 -9.58 13.16
N THR A 93 9.66 -9.34 11.88
CA THR A 93 9.90 -10.41 10.90
C THR A 93 11.30 -11.01 11.09
N ARG A 94 11.36 -12.17 11.75
CA ARG A 94 12.61 -12.90 12.02
C ARG A 94 13.03 -13.85 10.90
N ASP A 95 12.08 -14.41 10.17
CA ASP A 95 12.32 -15.35 9.09
C ASP A 95 12.91 -14.65 7.86
N ASN A 96 14.03 -15.17 7.34
CA ASN A 96 14.77 -14.56 6.24
C ASN A 96 13.97 -14.51 4.92
N VAL A 97 13.22 -15.57 4.59
CA VAL A 97 12.43 -15.65 3.36
C VAL A 97 11.24 -14.69 3.44
N LYS A 98 10.54 -14.65 4.57
CA LYS A 98 9.45 -13.69 4.81
C LYS A 98 9.97 -12.25 4.80
N LYS A 99 11.17 -12.01 5.35
CA LYS A 99 11.79 -10.69 5.36
C LYS A 99 12.18 -10.25 3.94
N ALA A 100 12.67 -11.17 3.11
CA ALA A 100 12.92 -10.92 1.69
C ALA A 100 11.64 -10.55 0.93
N GLN A 101 10.53 -11.27 1.16
CA GLN A 101 9.22 -10.92 0.59
C GLN A 101 8.73 -9.54 1.06
N LEU A 102 8.94 -9.22 2.33
CA LEU A 102 8.60 -7.90 2.88
C LEU A 102 9.40 -6.78 2.22
N TYR A 103 10.70 -6.98 2.00
CA TYR A 103 11.55 -6.02 1.30
C TYR A 103 11.17 -5.84 -0.16
N LEU A 104 10.79 -6.92 -0.86
CA LEU A 104 10.23 -6.81 -2.21
C LEU A 104 8.99 -5.91 -2.21
N LEU A 105 8.05 -6.19 -1.32
CA LEU A 105 6.83 -5.40 -1.17
C LEU A 105 7.11 -3.91 -0.87
N TYR A 106 8.09 -3.62 -0.02
CA TYR A 106 8.49 -2.23 0.27
C TYR A 106 9.19 -1.56 -0.91
N SER A 107 10.02 -2.31 -1.65
CA SER A 107 10.67 -1.82 -2.85
C SER A 107 9.64 -1.41 -3.89
N ASP A 108 8.73 -2.32 -4.25
CA ASP A 108 7.75 -2.07 -5.31
C ASP A 108 6.79 -0.92 -4.94
N LYS A 109 6.36 -0.84 -3.68
CA LYS A 109 5.54 0.28 -3.20
C LYS A 109 6.25 1.62 -3.30
N ARG A 110 7.56 1.66 -3.08
CA ARG A 110 8.35 2.89 -3.18
C ARG A 110 8.62 3.28 -4.62
N VAL A 111 8.84 2.31 -5.50
CA VAL A 111 8.94 2.53 -6.94
C VAL A 111 7.63 3.11 -7.49
N ALA A 112 6.48 2.52 -7.12
CA ALA A 112 5.17 3.06 -7.51
C ALA A 112 4.93 4.49 -6.96
N MET A 113 5.42 4.77 -5.74
CA MET A 113 5.38 6.11 -5.14
C MET A 113 6.23 7.10 -5.93
N ALA A 114 7.43 6.71 -6.35
CA ALA A 114 8.31 7.52 -7.16
C ALA A 114 7.65 7.92 -8.48
N MET A 115 7.00 6.98 -9.17
CA MET A 115 6.25 7.27 -10.40
C MET A 115 5.12 8.26 -10.15
N THR A 116 4.42 8.14 -9.02
CA THR A 116 3.35 9.09 -8.64
C THR A 116 3.91 10.49 -8.34
N LEU A 117 5.07 10.57 -7.69
CA LEU A 117 5.76 11.84 -7.40
C LEU A 117 6.31 12.50 -8.67
N ALA A 118 6.86 11.71 -9.59
CA ALA A 118 7.36 12.17 -10.87
C ALA A 118 6.23 12.80 -11.71
N LYS A 119 5.07 12.14 -11.77
CA LYS A 119 3.86 12.68 -12.43
C LYS A 119 3.34 13.98 -11.80
N LYS A 120 3.65 14.22 -10.52
CA LYS A 120 3.36 15.47 -9.81
C LYS A 120 4.43 16.55 -9.98
N GLY A 121 5.45 16.32 -10.81
CA GLY A 121 6.56 17.26 -11.03
C GLY A 121 7.60 17.28 -9.90
N LYS A 122 7.51 16.38 -8.91
CA LYS A 122 8.43 16.33 -7.78
C LYS A 122 9.63 15.44 -8.09
N SER A 123 10.57 15.95 -8.88
CA SER A 123 11.72 15.17 -9.37
C SER A 123 12.61 14.62 -8.26
N GLN A 124 13.07 15.48 -7.34
CA GLN A 124 13.99 15.05 -6.28
C GLN A 124 13.35 14.03 -5.31
N PRO A 125 12.12 14.25 -4.79
CA PRO A 125 11.43 13.24 -3.98
C PRO A 125 11.15 11.94 -4.73
N ALA A 126 10.88 12.00 -6.03
CA ALA A 126 10.68 10.80 -6.85
C ALA A 126 11.95 9.94 -6.92
N ILE A 127 13.09 10.55 -7.23
CA ILE A 127 14.39 9.86 -7.29
C ILE A 127 14.76 9.28 -5.93
N GLU A 128 14.55 10.05 -4.86
CA GLU A 128 14.83 9.57 -3.50
C GLU A 128 13.94 8.40 -3.10
N ALA A 129 12.64 8.46 -3.40
CA ALA A 129 11.70 7.36 -3.15
C ALA A 129 12.11 6.10 -3.94
N PHE A 130 12.46 6.25 -5.22
CA PHE A 130 12.92 5.14 -6.07
C PHE A 130 14.21 4.53 -5.52
N SER A 131 15.21 5.36 -5.21
CA SER A 131 16.49 4.91 -4.64
C SER A 131 16.30 4.17 -3.32
N LYS A 132 15.39 4.64 -2.47
CA LYS A 132 15.01 3.95 -1.22
C LYS A 132 14.29 2.62 -1.47
N GLY A 133 13.62 2.45 -2.62
CA GLY A 133 13.05 1.17 -3.05
C GLY A 133 14.15 0.19 -3.44
N GLU A 134 15.02 0.59 -4.37
CA GLU A 134 16.17 -0.20 -4.84
C GLU A 134 17.07 -0.65 -3.68
N LYS A 135 17.31 0.21 -2.69
CA LYS A 135 18.08 -0.14 -1.49
C LYS A 135 17.44 -1.24 -0.63
N TYR A 136 16.10 -1.37 -0.62
CA TYR A 136 15.46 -2.52 0.01
C TYR A 136 15.60 -3.76 -0.85
N PHE A 137 15.45 -3.62 -2.17
CA PHE A 137 15.64 -4.73 -3.10
C PHE A 137 17.05 -5.32 -2.96
N LEU A 138 18.09 -4.48 -2.86
CA LEU A 138 19.48 -4.91 -2.73
C LEU A 138 19.75 -5.80 -1.50
N LYS A 139 18.91 -5.72 -0.46
CA LYS A 139 19.03 -6.58 0.73
C LYS A 139 18.50 -8.00 0.53
N ILE A 140 17.69 -8.22 -0.51
CA ILE A 140 16.98 -9.49 -0.75
C ILE A 140 17.94 -10.65 -1.07
N PRO A 141 18.93 -10.51 -1.98
CA PRO A 141 19.82 -11.61 -2.33
C PRO A 141 20.58 -12.17 -1.12
N ASP A 142 21.07 -11.30 -0.23
CA ASP A 142 21.79 -11.72 0.98
C ASP A 142 20.91 -12.48 1.96
N LEU A 143 19.65 -12.06 2.14
CA LEU A 143 18.68 -12.78 2.96
C LEU A 143 18.36 -14.17 2.40
N LEU A 144 18.24 -14.30 1.07
CA LEU A 144 17.98 -15.59 0.44
C LEU A 144 19.19 -16.54 0.54
N ARG A 145 20.41 -16.00 0.44
CA ARG A 145 21.63 -16.78 0.67
C ARG A 145 21.71 -17.28 2.11
N ALA A 146 21.46 -16.39 3.08
CA ALA A 146 21.43 -16.75 4.50
C ALA A 146 20.32 -17.77 4.82
N ALA A 147 19.14 -17.66 4.19
CA ALA A 147 18.07 -18.66 4.35
C ALA A 147 18.51 -20.04 3.87
N LYS A 148 19.22 -20.11 2.74
CA LYS A 148 19.75 -21.36 2.18
C LYS A 148 20.81 -21.98 3.10
N GLU A 149 21.73 -21.18 3.64
CA GLU A 149 22.74 -21.64 4.61
C GLU A 149 22.10 -22.19 5.89
N GLN A 150 20.93 -21.68 6.28
CA GLN A 150 20.14 -22.15 7.42
C GLN A 150 19.27 -23.38 7.09
N GLY A 151 19.40 -23.96 5.89
CA GLY A 151 18.65 -25.14 5.46
C GLY A 151 17.22 -24.85 4.96
N GLY A 152 16.84 -23.59 4.82
CA GLY A 152 15.54 -23.20 4.25
C GLY A 152 15.62 -23.07 2.72
N PRO A 153 14.74 -23.72 1.94
CA PRO A 153 14.72 -23.51 0.49
C PRO A 153 14.18 -22.12 0.16
N ALA A 154 14.92 -21.36 -0.65
CA ALA A 154 14.35 -20.21 -1.34
C ALA A 154 13.37 -20.74 -2.40
N PRO A 155 12.09 -20.33 -2.41
CA PRO A 155 11.15 -20.80 -3.42
C PRO A 155 11.61 -20.34 -4.81
N SER A 156 11.79 -21.26 -5.76
CA SER A 156 12.18 -20.93 -7.14
C SER A 156 11.22 -19.92 -7.78
N SER A 157 9.92 -20.08 -7.54
CA SER A 157 8.87 -19.13 -7.95
C SER A 157 9.06 -17.71 -7.40
N PHE A 158 9.68 -17.58 -6.22
CA PHE A 158 10.00 -16.27 -5.65
C PHE A 158 11.16 -15.61 -6.39
N VAL A 159 12.19 -16.38 -6.77
CA VAL A 159 13.32 -15.86 -7.57
C VAL A 159 12.85 -15.37 -8.94
N GLU A 160 11.94 -16.10 -9.60
CA GLU A 160 11.30 -15.66 -10.84
C GLU A 160 10.53 -14.34 -10.65
N THR A 161 9.78 -14.24 -9.55
CA THR A 161 9.07 -13.00 -9.19
C THR A 161 10.03 -11.82 -9.01
N LEU A 162 11.19 -12.04 -8.39
CA LEU A 162 12.23 -11.01 -8.24
C LEU A 162 12.79 -10.57 -9.60
N LYS A 163 13.04 -11.51 -10.51
CA LYS A 163 13.53 -11.19 -11.87
C LYS A 163 12.49 -10.36 -12.63
N LEU A 164 11.21 -10.72 -12.55
CA LEU A 164 10.11 -9.95 -13.15
C LEU A 164 9.98 -8.55 -12.54
N SER A 165 10.04 -8.42 -11.22
CA SER A 165 9.99 -7.12 -10.55
C SER A 165 11.20 -6.24 -10.92
N ASN A 166 12.42 -6.79 -10.93
CA ASN A 166 13.63 -6.06 -11.32
C ASN A 166 13.54 -5.55 -12.78
N ALA A 167 13.08 -6.40 -13.70
CA ALA A 167 12.85 -6.01 -15.09
C ALA A 167 11.79 -4.90 -15.20
N LYS A 168 10.74 -4.96 -14.37
CA LYS A 168 9.73 -3.90 -14.31
C LYS A 168 10.30 -2.60 -13.76
N HIS A 169 11.18 -2.65 -12.76
CA HIS A 169 11.87 -1.46 -12.26
C HIS A 169 12.75 -0.84 -13.34
N THR A 170 13.42 -1.64 -14.18
CA THR A 170 14.16 -1.13 -15.35
C THR A 170 13.26 -0.38 -16.34
N GLU A 171 12.07 -0.94 -16.65
CA GLU A 171 11.06 -0.28 -17.50
C GLU A 171 10.65 1.08 -16.90
N LEU A 172 10.38 1.11 -15.59
CA LEU A 172 9.96 2.32 -14.88
C LEU A 172 11.09 3.36 -14.75
N ILE A 173 12.34 2.95 -14.65
CA ILE A 173 13.50 3.86 -14.74
C ILE A 173 13.50 4.54 -16.12
N GLY A 174 13.24 3.79 -17.19
CA GLY A 174 13.10 4.34 -18.54
C GLY A 174 11.92 5.33 -18.67
N GLU A 175 10.77 5.05 -18.03
CA GLU A 175 9.64 5.99 -17.96
C GLU A 175 10.02 7.25 -17.14
N LEU A 176 10.77 7.08 -16.05
CA LEU A 176 11.23 8.17 -15.21
C LEU A 176 12.19 9.11 -15.95
N MET A 177 13.08 8.57 -16.79
CA MET A 177 13.96 9.37 -17.68
C MET A 177 13.17 10.24 -18.65
N LYS A 178 12.03 9.76 -19.15
CA LYS A 178 11.17 10.51 -20.08
C LYS A 178 10.33 11.57 -19.36
N THR A 179 9.98 11.32 -18.10
CA THR A 179 9.08 12.17 -17.32
C THR A 179 9.80 13.31 -16.60
N LEU A 180 11.04 13.08 -16.16
CA LEU A 180 11.81 14.07 -15.40
C LEU A 180 12.66 14.98 -16.31
N PRO A 181 12.90 16.24 -15.91
CA PRO A 181 13.76 17.14 -16.68
C PRO A 181 15.23 16.69 -16.66
N GLU A 182 15.99 17.07 -17.68
CA GLU A 182 17.37 16.64 -17.95
C GLU A 182 18.38 16.95 -16.83
N GLY A 183 18.06 17.83 -15.88
CA GLY A 183 18.92 18.09 -14.71
C GLY A 183 19.09 16.90 -13.75
N ASN A 184 18.30 15.82 -13.91
CA ASN A 184 18.24 14.70 -12.99
C ASN A 184 19.01 13.44 -13.43
N GLN A 185 19.74 13.50 -14.54
CA GLN A 185 20.38 12.30 -15.15
C GLN A 185 21.33 11.58 -14.19
N SER A 186 22.08 12.31 -13.35
CA SER A 186 22.97 11.70 -12.36
C SER A 186 22.22 10.79 -11.37
N GLY A 187 21.08 11.26 -10.85
CA GLY A 187 20.24 10.48 -9.95
C GLY A 187 19.69 9.23 -10.63
N ILE A 188 19.20 9.38 -11.87
CA ILE A 188 18.61 8.27 -12.62
C ILE A 188 19.65 7.22 -13.04
N ASN A 189 20.84 7.65 -13.45
CA ASN A 189 21.97 6.75 -13.73
C ASN A 189 22.36 5.95 -12.48
N GLY A 190 22.28 6.56 -11.30
CA GLY A 190 22.45 5.86 -10.02
C GLY A 190 21.40 4.76 -9.79
N LEU A 191 20.14 5.01 -10.14
CA LEU A 191 19.06 4.01 -10.05
C LEU A 191 19.32 2.85 -11.02
N LEU A 192 19.69 3.15 -12.27
CA LEU A 192 19.99 2.13 -13.27
C LEU A 192 21.17 1.26 -12.83
N LYS A 193 22.21 1.86 -12.25
CA LYS A 193 23.37 1.11 -11.72
C LYS A 193 22.95 0.13 -10.61
N LEU A 194 22.13 0.58 -9.66
CA LEU A 194 21.62 -0.27 -8.58
C LEU A 194 20.76 -1.42 -9.13
N ASN A 195 19.87 -1.11 -10.07
CA ASN A 195 19.00 -2.10 -10.68
C ASN A 195 19.79 -3.19 -11.44
N LEU A 196 20.85 -2.80 -12.16
CA LEU A 196 21.75 -3.72 -12.85
C LEU A 196 22.60 -4.56 -11.88
N GLU A 197 23.03 -3.97 -10.75
CA GLU A 197 23.72 -4.70 -9.69
C GLU A 197 22.80 -5.78 -9.09
N ILE A 198 21.57 -5.42 -8.77
CA ILE A 198 20.54 -6.35 -8.29
C ILE A 198 20.32 -7.46 -9.31
N LYS A 199 20.18 -7.13 -10.60
CA LYS A 199 19.99 -8.13 -11.66
C LYS A 199 21.10 -9.18 -11.64
N LYS A 200 22.36 -8.75 -11.56
CA LYS A 200 23.52 -9.66 -11.47
C LYS A 200 23.46 -10.53 -10.22
N LEU A 201 23.10 -9.95 -9.07
CA LEU A 201 22.96 -10.72 -7.83
C LEU A 201 21.85 -11.79 -7.94
N LEU A 202 20.73 -11.47 -8.58
CA LEU A 202 19.62 -12.41 -8.82
C LEU A 202 20.00 -13.56 -9.77
N GLU A 203 20.93 -13.33 -10.70
CA GLU A 203 21.45 -14.38 -11.59
C GLU A 203 22.36 -15.38 -10.85
N THR A 204 22.99 -14.96 -9.75
CA THR A 204 23.80 -15.85 -8.89
C THR A 204 22.97 -16.68 -7.91
N LEU A 205 21.67 -16.37 -7.79
CA LEU A 205 20.78 -17.15 -6.93
C LEU A 205 20.43 -18.47 -7.61
N PRO A 206 20.40 -19.58 -6.83
CA PRO A 206 20.08 -20.92 -7.31
C PRO A 206 18.62 -21.06 -7.77
#